data_AF-W1YQD5-F1
#
_entry.id   AF-W1YQD5-F1
#
_cell.length_a   1.000
_cell.length_b   1.000
_cell.length_c   1.000
_cell.angle_alpha   90.00
_cell.angle_beta   90.00
_cell.angle_gamma   90.00
#
_symmetry.space_group_name_H-M   'P 1'
#
loop_
_entity.id
_entity.type
_entity.pdbx_description
1 polymer ?
#
loop_
_entity_poly.entity_id
_entity_poly.type
_entity_poly.pdbx_seq_one_letter_code
_entity_poly.pdbx_strand_id
1 'polypeptide(L)'
;DSELKDLEAYLKDLERIGVDAIIVQDLAVAKLAQRVAPKLHLHGSTQMTAATLDAVRFYESLGFTRVVLARELSLFEIEHICKNCTAEIEVFVHGALCVCYSGQCLMSSFIGGRS
;
A
#
# COMPACT_ATOMS: atom_id res chain seq x y z
N ASP A 1 -18.83 -13.29 -7.42
CA ASP A 1 -18.45 -13.49 -8.84
C ASP A 1 -18.47 -12.24 -9.72
N SER A 2 -19.41 -11.30 -9.58
CA SER A 2 -19.39 -10.06 -10.38
C SER A 2 -18.31 -9.07 -9.96
N GLU A 3 -17.99 -9.01 -8.66
CA GLU A 3 -17.08 -7.98 -8.09
C GLU A 3 -15.68 -7.96 -8.74
N LEU A 4 -15.13 -9.11 -9.11
CA LEU A 4 -13.83 -9.15 -9.81
C LEU A 4 -13.89 -8.59 -11.23
N LYS A 5 -15.01 -8.80 -11.94
CA LYS A 5 -15.22 -8.24 -13.28
C LYS A 5 -15.41 -6.74 -13.22
N ASP A 6 -16.17 -6.28 -12.23
CA ASP A 6 -16.42 -4.85 -11.99
C ASP A 6 -15.12 -4.14 -11.61
N LEU A 7 -14.28 -4.76 -10.77
CA LEU A 7 -12.95 -4.25 -10.43
C LEU A 7 -12.03 -4.17 -11.65
N GLU A 8 -12.01 -5.20 -12.50
CA GLU A 8 -11.20 -5.19 -13.72
C GLU A 8 -11.59 -4.03 -14.65
N ALA A 9 -12.90 -3.82 -14.85
CA ALA A 9 -13.40 -2.71 -15.65
C ALA A 9 -12.99 -1.36 -15.03
N TYR A 10 -13.11 -1.23 -13.71
CA TYR A 10 -12.74 -0.02 -12.99
C TYR A 10 -11.25 0.31 -13.12
N LEU A 11 -10.35 -0.66 -12.97
CA LEU A 11 -8.90 -0.46 -13.12
C LEU A 11 -8.53 0.01 -14.52
N LYS A 12 -9.14 -0.56 -15.57
CA LYS A 12 -8.96 -0.10 -16.96
C LYS A 12 -9.43 1.33 -17.17
N ASP A 13 -10.54 1.69 -16.55
CA ASP A 13 -11.09 3.04 -16.63
C ASP A 13 -10.17 4.06 -15.93
N LEU A 14 -9.58 3.72 -14.77
CA LEU A 14 -8.61 4.57 -14.08
C LEU A 14 -7.37 4.84 -14.94
N GLU A 15 -6.83 3.81 -15.60
CA GLU A 15 -5.72 3.99 -16.54
C GLU A 15 -6.14 4.88 -17.73
N ARG A 16 -7.33 4.64 -18.29
CA ARG A 16 -7.85 5.39 -19.44
C ARG A 16 -7.99 6.89 -19.14
N ILE A 17 -8.43 7.25 -17.94
CA ILE A 17 -8.57 8.66 -17.55
C ILE A 17 -7.24 9.30 -17.10
N GLY A 18 -6.15 8.53 -17.06
CA GLY A 18 -4.82 9.03 -16.75
C GLY A 18 -4.54 9.20 -15.25
N VAL A 19 -5.11 8.34 -14.39
CA VAL A 19 -4.66 8.25 -13.00
C VAL A 19 -3.21 7.77 -12.97
N ASP A 20 -2.35 8.44 -12.19
CA ASP A 20 -0.92 8.08 -12.13
C ASP A 20 -0.67 6.81 -11.30
N ALA A 21 -1.35 6.68 -10.16
CA ALA A 21 -1.12 5.60 -9.21
C ALA A 21 -2.36 5.21 -8.41
N ILE A 22 -2.36 3.98 -7.90
CA ILE A 22 -3.34 3.49 -6.92
C ILE A 22 -2.63 3.06 -5.63
N ILE A 23 -3.24 3.36 -4.48
CA ILE A 23 -2.77 2.87 -3.18
C ILE A 23 -3.58 1.62 -2.84
N VAL A 24 -2.91 0.47 -2.71
CA VAL A 24 -3.57 -0.83 -2.51
C VAL A 24 -2.92 -1.61 -1.36
N GLN A 25 -3.70 -2.47 -0.71
CA GLN A 25 -3.22 -3.43 0.30
C GLN A 25 -3.33 -4.89 -0.17
N ASP A 26 -4.32 -5.17 -1.02
CA ASP A 26 -4.66 -6.53 -1.44
C ASP A 26 -3.76 -6.95 -2.61
N LEU A 27 -3.04 -8.06 -2.42
CA LEU A 27 -2.07 -8.54 -3.41
C LEU A 27 -2.75 -9.12 -4.66
N ALA A 28 -3.98 -9.63 -4.57
CA ALA A 28 -4.74 -10.07 -5.74
C ALA A 28 -5.18 -8.87 -6.58
N VAL A 29 -5.59 -7.76 -5.94
CA VAL A 29 -5.89 -6.50 -6.62
C VAL A 29 -4.64 -5.93 -7.28
N ALA A 30 -3.51 -5.87 -6.58
CA ALA A 30 -2.23 -5.42 -7.14
C ALA A 30 -1.83 -6.21 -8.39
N LYS A 31 -1.91 -7.55 -8.30
CA LYS A 31 -1.60 -8.45 -9.42
C LYS A 31 -2.57 -8.30 -10.58
N LEU A 32 -3.85 -8.04 -10.31
CA LEU A 32 -4.85 -7.78 -11.34
C LEU A 32 -4.57 -6.45 -12.04
N ALA A 33 -4.31 -5.39 -11.28
CA ALA A 33 -3.98 -4.06 -11.81
C ALA A 33 -2.79 -4.10 -12.75
N GLN A 34 -1.70 -4.78 -12.38
CA GLN A 34 -0.54 -4.96 -13.26
C GLN A 34 -0.87 -5.66 -14.58
N ARG A 35 -1.84 -6.58 -14.57
CA ARG A 35 -2.24 -7.33 -15.77
C ARG A 35 -3.11 -6.48 -16.69
N VAL A 36 -4.04 -5.70 -16.12
CA VAL A 36 -5.13 -5.08 -16.89
C VAL A 36 -4.98 -3.57 -17.08
N ALA A 37 -4.14 -2.94 -16.26
CA ALA A 37 -3.84 -1.52 -16.21
C ALA A 37 -2.35 -1.29 -15.86
N PRO A 38 -1.39 -1.77 -16.69
CA PRO A 38 0.04 -1.81 -16.39
C PRO A 38 0.71 -0.43 -16.26
N LYS A 39 0.06 0.65 -16.68
CA LYS A 39 0.58 2.03 -16.53
C LYS A 39 0.22 2.64 -15.18
N LEU A 40 -0.71 2.04 -14.43
CA LEU A 40 -1.01 2.47 -13.07
C LEU A 40 0.13 2.06 -12.14
N HIS A 41 0.80 3.05 -11.56
CA HIS A 41 1.79 2.81 -10.52
C HIS A 41 1.13 2.22 -9.27
N LEU A 42 1.79 1.23 -8.66
CA LEU A 42 1.31 0.59 -7.44
C LEU A 42 1.98 1.20 -6.22
N HIS A 43 1.19 1.81 -5.36
CA HIS A 43 1.63 2.33 -4.07
C HIS A 43 1.15 1.40 -2.95
N GLY A 44 2.06 1.00 -2.08
CA GLY A 44 1.76 0.10 -0.97
C GLY A 44 1.11 0.85 0.18
N SER A 45 -0.11 0.46 0.55
CA SER A 45 -0.82 1.06 1.68
C SER A 45 -0.07 0.85 3.01
N THR A 46 -0.22 1.77 3.96
CA THR A 46 0.24 1.53 5.35
C THR A 46 -0.35 0.26 5.94
N GLN A 47 -1.53 -0.17 5.49
CA GLN A 47 -2.17 -1.41 5.94
C GLN A 47 -1.39 -2.67 5.54
N MET A 48 -0.39 -2.57 4.66
CA MET A 48 0.52 -3.65 4.33
C MET A 48 1.59 -3.89 5.40
N THR A 49 1.74 -2.98 6.37
CA THR A 49 2.67 -3.14 7.52
C THR A 49 4.12 -3.32 7.07
N ALA A 50 4.56 -2.51 6.10
CA ALA A 50 5.95 -2.46 5.65
C ALA A 50 6.84 -1.84 6.74
N ALA A 51 7.37 -2.67 7.63
CA ALA A 51 8.16 -2.25 8.78
C ALA A 51 9.66 -2.58 8.69
N THR A 52 10.08 -3.31 7.65
CA THR A 52 11.47 -3.73 7.45
C THR A 52 11.89 -3.55 6.00
N LEU A 53 13.21 -3.49 5.77
CA LEU A 53 13.76 -3.46 4.42
C LEU A 53 13.35 -4.68 3.59
N ASP A 54 13.31 -5.87 4.19
CA ASP A 54 12.90 -7.10 3.50
C ASP A 54 11.43 -7.05 3.08
N ALA A 55 10.55 -6.46 3.90
CA ALA A 55 9.16 -6.24 3.52
C ALA A 55 9.04 -5.29 2.33
N VAL A 56 9.80 -4.18 2.33
CA VAL A 56 9.84 -3.25 1.19
C VAL A 56 10.32 -3.97 -0.07
N ARG A 57 11.43 -4.73 0.00
CA ARG A 57 11.95 -5.50 -1.12
C ARG A 57 11.00 -6.57 -1.65
N PHE A 58 10.24 -7.18 -0.75
CA PHE A 58 9.17 -8.08 -1.14
C PHE A 58 8.12 -7.35 -1.97
N TYR A 59 7.66 -6.17 -1.56
CA TYR A 59 6.70 -5.39 -2.34
C TYR A 59 7.28 -4.85 -3.65
N GLU A 60 8.55 -4.46 -3.68
CA GLU A 60 9.25 -4.13 -4.94
C GLU A 60 9.23 -5.29 -5.92
N SER A 61 9.48 -6.51 -5.45
CA SER A 61 9.43 -7.72 -6.28
C SER A 61 8.04 -8.02 -6.83
N LEU A 62 7.01 -7.49 -6.17
CA LEU A 62 5.62 -7.51 -6.61
C LEU A 62 5.25 -6.29 -7.47
N GLY A 63 6.21 -5.45 -7.83
CA GLY A 63 6.08 -4.29 -8.72
C GLY A 63 5.42 -3.06 -8.10
N PHE A 64 5.48 -2.92 -6.77
CA PHE A 64 5.18 -1.66 -6.10
C PHE A 64 6.29 -0.63 -6.35
N THR A 65 5.92 0.56 -6.80
CA THR A 65 6.86 1.65 -7.11
C THR A 65 7.03 2.63 -5.96
N ARG A 66 6.08 2.64 -5.02
CA ARG A 66 6.16 3.36 -3.75
C ARG A 66 5.63 2.48 -2.62
N VAL A 67 6.23 2.57 -1.45
CA VAL A 67 5.75 1.88 -0.24
C VAL A 67 5.59 2.89 0.88
N VAL A 68 4.39 2.92 1.46
CA VAL A 68 4.14 3.72 2.67
C VAL A 68 4.51 2.89 3.89
N LEU A 69 5.51 3.34 4.65
CA LEU A 69 6.04 2.57 5.79
C LEU A 69 5.08 2.57 6.99
N ALA A 70 5.21 1.53 7.82
CA ALA A 70 4.53 1.48 9.10
C ALA A 70 4.92 2.68 10.00
N ARG A 71 4.01 3.08 10.89
CA ARG A 71 4.08 4.38 11.61
C ARG A 71 4.97 4.36 12.85
N GLU A 72 5.35 3.16 13.28
CA GLU A 72 6.13 2.90 14.48
C GLU A 72 7.66 2.88 14.24
N LEU A 73 8.10 3.13 12.99
CA LEU A 73 9.52 3.12 12.66
C LEU A 73 10.22 4.38 13.19
N SER A 74 11.42 4.18 13.73
CA SER A 74 12.34 5.25 14.06
C SER A 74 12.93 5.91 12.81
N LEU A 75 13.43 7.14 12.95
CA LEU A 75 14.14 7.82 11.87
C LEU A 75 15.34 7.02 11.34
N PHE A 76 16.03 6.29 12.21
CA PHE A 76 17.17 5.45 11.83
C PHE A 76 16.73 4.27 10.93
N GLU A 77 15.61 3.62 11.27
CA GLU A 77 15.06 2.52 10.47
C GLU A 77 14.56 3.03 9.10
N ILE A 78 13.88 4.18 9.08
CA ILE A 78 13.44 4.83 7.84
C ILE A 78 14.65 5.15 6.95
N GLU A 79 15.69 5.78 7.52
CA GLU A 79 16.92 6.11 6.80
C GLU A 79 17.60 4.85 6.24
N HIS A 80 17.66 3.77 7.03
CA HIS A 80 18.20 2.50 6.59
C HIS A 80 17.43 1.93 5.39
N ILE A 81 16.10 1.96 5.42
CA ILE A 81 15.25 1.49 4.31
C ILE A 81 15.49 2.34 3.07
N CYS A 82 15.37 3.66 3.18
CA CYS A 82 15.53 4.59 2.05
C CYS A 82 16.88 4.44 1.33
N LYS A 83 17.95 4.07 2.05
CA LYS A 83 19.28 3.86 1.46
C LYS A 83 19.43 2.53 0.72
N ASN A 84 18.56 1.56 0.97
CA ASN A 84 18.77 0.16 0.55
C ASN A 84 17.61 -0.42 -0.29
N CYS A 85 16.59 0.37 -0.59
CA CYS A 85 15.51 0.05 -1.54
C CYS A 85 15.55 0.96 -2.78
N THR A 86 14.83 0.53 -3.80
CA THR A 86 14.61 1.22 -5.08
C THR A 86 13.24 1.90 -5.18
N ALA A 87 12.23 1.40 -4.47
CA ALA A 87 10.91 2.01 -4.38
C ALA A 87 11.00 3.35 -3.66
N GLU A 88 10.13 4.26 -4.06
CA GLU A 88 9.91 5.49 -3.31
C GLU A 88 9.35 5.17 -1.92
N ILE A 89 9.82 5.89 -0.91
CA ILE A 89 9.38 5.71 0.47
C ILE A 89 8.52 6.89 0.88
N GLU A 90 7.31 6.60 1.36
CA GLU A 90 6.40 7.58 1.94
C GLU A 90 6.20 7.30 3.44
N VAL A 91 6.21 8.34 4.26
CA VAL A 91 6.12 8.24 5.72
C VAL A 91 5.18 9.29 6.29
N PHE A 92 4.52 8.97 7.39
CA PHE A 92 3.71 9.91 8.15
C PHE A 92 4.57 10.65 9.18
N VAL A 93 4.58 11.99 9.13
CA VAL A 93 5.43 12.82 10.01
C VAL A 93 4.69 13.30 11.27
N HIS A 94 3.42 13.71 11.14
CA HIS A 94 2.61 14.18 12.28
C HIS A 94 1.11 13.94 12.04
N GLY A 95 0.32 13.71 13.10
CA GLY A 95 -1.15 13.65 13.04
C GLY A 95 -1.78 12.28 12.79
N ALA A 96 -1.00 11.22 12.58
CA ALA A 96 -1.50 9.86 12.37
C ALA A 96 -1.47 9.00 13.66
N LEU A 97 -1.74 9.61 14.83
CA LEU A 97 -1.93 8.94 16.11
C LEU A 97 -3.27 8.19 16.13
N CYS A 98 -3.39 7.17 15.29
CA CYS A 98 -4.48 6.22 15.41
C CYS A 98 -4.16 5.31 16.59
N VAL A 99 -5.16 4.97 17.42
CA VAL A 99 -5.07 3.86 18.40
C VAL A 99 -5.12 2.52 17.64
N CYS A 100 -4.30 2.41 16.59
CA CYS A 100 -4.40 1.43 15.52
C CYS A 100 -2.99 1.10 15.05
N TYR A 101 -2.62 -0.18 15.07
CA TYR A 101 -1.33 -0.64 14.57
C TYR A 101 -1.35 -0.66 13.04
N SER A 102 -0.57 0.21 12.40
CA SER A 102 -0.47 0.33 10.94
C SER A 102 -1.80 0.36 10.15
N GLY A 103 -2.85 0.99 10.71
CA GLY A 103 -4.17 1.10 10.06
C GLY A 103 -5.17 0.00 10.42
N GLN A 104 -4.76 -0.98 11.22
CA GLN A 104 -5.64 -1.96 11.86
C GLN A 104 -6.23 -1.36 13.13
N CYS A 105 -7.48 -0.91 13.04
CA CYS A 105 -8.13 -0.12 14.07
C CYS A 105 -8.74 -1.00 15.16
N LEU A 106 -8.07 -1.10 16.33
CA LEU A 106 -8.64 -1.74 17.52
C LEU A 106 -9.97 -1.10 17.92
N MET A 107 -10.10 0.22 17.73
CA MET A 107 -11.32 0.96 17.98
C MET A 107 -12.45 0.59 17.00
N SER A 108 -12.15 0.24 15.75
CA SER A 108 -13.13 -0.32 14.80
C SER A 108 -13.60 -1.70 15.26
N SER A 109 -12.69 -2.55 15.76
CA SER A 109 -13.08 -3.82 16.37
C SER A 109 -14.00 -3.62 17.57
N PHE A 110 -13.70 -2.65 18.44
CA PHE A 110 -14.47 -2.41 19.67
C PHE A 110 -15.83 -1.74 19.41
N ILE A 111 -15.89 -0.78 18.48
CA ILE A 111 -17.11 0.01 18.23
C ILE A 111 -17.99 -0.64 17.15
N GLY A 112 -17.38 -1.22 16.11
CA GLY A 112 -18.07 -1.72 14.91
C GLY A 112 -18.14 -3.24 14.79
N GLY A 113 -17.48 -4.01 15.67
CA GLY A 113 -17.49 -5.48 15.64
C GLY A 113 -16.82 -6.10 14.41
N ARG A 114 -16.05 -5.31 13.64
CA ARG A 114 -15.33 -5.74 12.44
C ARG A 114 -13.96 -5.07 12.37
N SER A 115 -12.94 -5.84 11.99
CA SER A 115 -11.60 -5.38 11.59
C SER A 115 -11.29 -5.96 10.23
#